data_AF-A0PJJ8-F1
#
_entry.id   AF-A0PJJ8-F1
#
_cell.length_a   1.000
_cell.length_b   1.000
_cell.length_c   1.000
_cell.angle_alpha   90.00
_cell.angle_beta   90.00
_cell.angle_gamma   90.00
#
_symmetry.space_group_name_H-M   'P 1'
#
loop_
_entity.id
_entity.type
_entity.pdbx_description
1 polymer ?
#
loop_
_entity_poly.entity_id
_entity_poly.type
_entity_poly.pdbx_seq_one_letter_code
_entity_poly.pdbx_strand_id
1 'polypeptide(L)'
;TRPQYFAHSKVDCLKEFGREANMAVTRDDDVLCVTEYSRIVPLENGEVVVSLINGRPGAKNFTFSHTLREFTKATNIRLRFLRTNTLLGHLISKAQRDPTVTRRYYYSIKDISIGGQCVCNGHAEVCNINNPEKLFRCECQHHTCGETCDRCCTGYNQRRWRPAAWEQSHECEACNCHGHASNCYYDPDVERQQASLNTQGIYAGGGVCINCQHNTAGVNCEQCAKGYYRPYGVPVDAPDGCIPCSCDPEHADGCEQGSGRCHCKPNFHGDNCEKCAIGYYNFPFCLRIPIFPVSTPSSEDPVAGDIKGCDCNLEGVLPEICDAHGRCLCRPGVEGPRCDTCRSGFYSFPICQGPSEKVAIYKPESRPSAETEPASTWILDFPASRTGEINFYCLSPKKKK
;
A
#
# COMPACT_ATOMS: atom_id res chain seq x y z
N THR A 1 34.94 1.16 -16.87
CA THR A 1 35.62 0.93 -18.17
C THR A 1 37.12 1.23 -18.03
N ARG A 2 37.95 1.05 -19.07
CA ARG A 2 39.33 1.58 -19.13
C ARG A 2 39.33 2.66 -20.24
N PRO A 3 39.26 3.95 -19.90
CA PRO A 3 38.94 4.97 -20.90
C PRO A 3 40.12 5.43 -21.75
N GLN A 4 41.36 5.24 -21.28
CA GLN A 4 42.56 5.79 -21.90
C GLN A 4 43.78 4.87 -21.69
N TYR A 5 44.62 4.75 -22.71
CA TYR A 5 45.93 4.11 -22.67
C TYR A 5 47.06 5.05 -23.10
N PHE A 6 48.28 4.72 -22.67
CA PHE A 6 49.51 5.44 -22.98
C PHE A 6 50.59 4.44 -23.36
N ALA A 7 51.28 4.67 -24.47
CA ALA A 7 52.40 3.83 -24.90
C ALA A 7 53.52 4.67 -25.53
N HIS A 8 54.76 4.18 -25.50
CA HIS A 8 55.91 4.91 -26.03
C HIS A 8 55.86 5.09 -27.56
N SER A 9 55.46 4.04 -28.28
CA SER A 9 55.35 4.05 -29.75
C SER A 9 53.97 3.63 -30.24
N LYS A 10 53.69 3.90 -31.52
CA LYS A 10 52.46 3.43 -32.19
C LYS A 10 52.34 1.90 -32.19
N VAL A 11 53.48 1.20 -32.30
CA VAL A 11 53.55 -0.26 -32.29
C VAL A 11 53.21 -0.82 -30.91
N ASP A 12 53.69 -0.17 -29.83
CA ASP A 12 53.36 -0.58 -28.46
C ASP A 12 51.85 -0.42 -28.17
N CYS A 13 51.19 0.64 -28.66
CA CYS A 13 49.74 0.79 -28.55
C CYS A 13 48.97 -0.40 -29.15
N LEU A 14 49.37 -0.84 -30.35
CA LEU A 14 48.73 -1.96 -31.03
C LEU A 14 49.04 -3.29 -30.34
N LYS A 15 50.30 -3.50 -29.92
CA LYS A 15 50.78 -4.75 -29.34
C LYS A 15 50.29 -5.00 -27.91
N GLU A 16 50.33 -3.97 -27.05
CA GLU A 16 50.00 -4.12 -25.62
C GLU A 16 48.51 -3.88 -25.33
N PHE A 17 47.82 -3.08 -26.16
CA PHE A 17 46.43 -2.67 -25.91
C PHE A 17 45.45 -2.98 -27.05
N GLY A 18 45.92 -3.47 -28.21
CA GLY A 18 45.06 -3.75 -29.36
C GLY A 18 44.41 -2.49 -29.95
N ARG A 19 45.06 -1.32 -29.83
CA ARG A 19 44.52 -0.03 -30.28
C ARG A 19 45.49 0.71 -31.18
N GLU A 20 44.96 1.32 -32.23
CA GLU A 20 45.71 2.26 -33.05
C GLU A 20 46.02 3.54 -32.26
N ALA A 21 47.17 4.13 -32.55
CA ALA A 21 47.73 5.22 -31.76
C ALA A 21 47.33 6.60 -32.30
N ASN A 22 46.88 7.47 -31.40
CA ASN A 22 46.44 8.84 -31.68
C ASN A 22 45.29 8.93 -32.69
N MET A 23 44.33 7.99 -32.63
CA MET A 23 43.10 8.05 -33.41
C MET A 23 42.23 9.24 -33.00
N ALA A 24 41.53 9.82 -33.98
CA ALA A 24 40.50 10.82 -33.71
C ALA A 24 39.30 10.19 -33.00
N VAL A 25 38.66 10.93 -32.09
CA VAL A 25 37.42 10.47 -31.46
C VAL A 25 36.28 10.59 -32.45
N THR A 26 35.55 9.49 -32.66
CA THR A 26 34.37 9.41 -33.52
C THR A 26 33.09 9.13 -32.74
N ARG A 27 33.22 8.48 -31.58
CA ARG A 27 32.12 8.09 -30.70
C ARG A 27 32.40 8.49 -29.26
N ASP A 28 31.34 8.69 -28.49
CA ASP A 28 31.43 9.05 -27.07
C ASP A 28 32.09 7.97 -26.20
N ASP A 29 32.08 6.71 -26.62
CA ASP A 29 32.68 5.56 -25.92
C ASP A 29 34.07 5.12 -26.44
N ASP A 30 34.66 5.84 -27.41
CA ASP A 30 35.97 5.48 -27.98
C ASP A 30 37.08 5.47 -26.92
N VAL A 31 37.82 4.36 -26.86
CA VAL A 31 38.98 4.17 -25.97
C VAL A 31 40.26 4.39 -26.75
N LEU A 32 41.01 5.43 -26.38
CA LEU A 32 42.20 5.87 -27.11
C LEU A 32 43.49 5.26 -26.55
N CYS A 33 44.51 5.15 -27.40
CA CYS A 33 45.90 5.02 -26.97
C CYS A 33 46.70 6.20 -27.52
N VAL A 34 47.39 6.95 -26.66
CA VAL A 34 48.17 8.13 -27.07
C VAL A 34 49.66 7.97 -26.76
N THR A 35 50.50 8.54 -27.62
CA THR A 35 51.97 8.41 -27.53
C THR A 35 52.68 9.68 -27.05
N GLU A 36 51.97 10.81 -26.96
CA GLU A 36 52.54 12.12 -26.65
C GLU A 36 53.20 12.17 -25.26
N TYR A 37 52.48 11.71 -24.24
CA TYR A 37 52.89 11.74 -22.83
C TYR A 37 53.89 10.63 -22.41
N SER A 38 54.27 9.73 -23.32
CA SER A 38 55.10 8.55 -23.01
C SER A 38 56.57 8.69 -23.44
N ARG A 39 56.99 9.92 -23.80
CA ARG A 39 58.37 10.24 -24.19
C ARG A 39 59.31 10.20 -22.97
N ILE A 40 60.61 10.11 -23.21
CA ILE A 40 61.65 10.12 -22.15
C ILE A 40 61.89 11.53 -21.59
N VAL A 41 61.60 12.57 -22.38
CA VAL A 41 61.76 13.97 -22.00
C VAL A 41 60.36 14.56 -21.78
N PRO A 42 60.11 15.32 -20.69
CA PRO A 42 61.08 15.69 -19.64
C PRO A 42 61.36 14.55 -18.64
N LEU A 43 62.56 14.56 -18.05
CA LEU A 43 62.97 13.56 -17.04
C LEU A 43 62.37 13.82 -15.64
N GLU A 44 61.97 15.06 -15.36
CA GLU A 44 61.35 15.50 -14.12
C GLU A 44 60.18 16.43 -14.42
N ASN A 45 59.19 16.50 -13.52
CA ASN A 45 57.98 17.33 -13.65
C ASN A 45 57.20 17.12 -14.97
N GLY A 46 57.24 15.91 -15.53
CA GLY A 46 56.38 15.54 -16.64
C GLY A 46 54.91 15.45 -16.21
N GLU A 47 54.02 16.00 -17.03
CA GLU A 47 52.57 16.05 -16.78
C GLU A 47 51.82 15.13 -17.77
N VAL A 48 50.73 14.51 -17.31
CA VAL A 48 49.85 13.68 -18.14
C VAL A 48 48.41 14.15 -17.94
N VAL A 49 47.90 14.91 -18.91
CA VAL A 49 46.54 15.45 -18.87
C VAL A 49 45.57 14.53 -19.61
N VAL A 50 44.43 14.23 -18.99
CA VAL A 50 43.41 13.34 -19.58
C VAL A 50 42.05 14.01 -19.48
N SER A 51 41.47 14.38 -20.62
CA SER A 51 40.06 14.80 -20.70
C SER A 51 39.23 13.68 -21.30
N LEU A 52 38.20 13.25 -20.58
CA LEU A 52 37.24 12.26 -21.07
C LEU A 52 36.09 12.87 -21.86
N ILE A 53 35.97 14.20 -21.89
CA ILE A 53 34.86 14.94 -22.53
C ILE A 53 35.34 15.67 -23.79
N ASN A 54 36.54 16.25 -23.79
CA ASN A 54 37.00 17.08 -24.90
C ASN A 54 37.14 16.27 -26.20
N GLY A 55 36.66 16.83 -27.30
CA GLY A 55 36.70 16.19 -28.63
C GLY A 55 35.63 15.12 -28.87
N ARG A 56 34.78 14.78 -27.88
CA ARG A 56 33.71 13.78 -28.05
C ARG A 56 32.44 14.41 -28.65
N PRO A 57 31.70 13.74 -29.56
CA PRO A 57 30.50 14.30 -30.18
C PRO A 57 29.43 14.78 -29.19
N GLY A 58 29.18 14.01 -28.13
CA GLY A 58 28.20 14.31 -27.08
C GLY A 58 28.60 15.43 -26.14
N ALA A 59 29.84 15.95 -26.21
CA ALA A 59 30.32 17.00 -25.31
C ALA A 59 29.49 18.29 -25.40
N LYS A 60 28.96 18.61 -26.60
CA LYS A 60 28.08 19.76 -26.81
C LYS A 60 26.69 19.59 -26.19
N ASN A 61 26.27 18.37 -25.90
CA ASN A 61 24.93 18.07 -25.39
C ASN A 61 24.97 16.97 -24.30
N PHE A 62 25.88 17.13 -23.34
CA PHE A 62 26.24 16.12 -22.34
C PHE A 62 25.04 15.56 -21.57
N THR A 63 24.06 16.41 -21.24
CA THR A 63 22.82 16.03 -20.53
C THR A 63 22.07 14.89 -21.22
N PHE A 64 22.03 14.91 -22.56
CA PHE A 64 21.27 13.95 -23.38
C PHE A 64 22.13 12.80 -23.94
N SER A 65 23.47 12.94 -24.00
CA SER A 65 24.34 11.80 -24.36
C SER A 65 24.46 10.82 -23.19
N HIS A 66 23.55 9.83 -23.15
CA HIS A 66 23.62 8.70 -22.23
C HIS A 66 24.97 7.98 -22.32
N THR A 67 25.49 7.78 -23.54
CA THR A 67 26.77 7.12 -23.79
C THR A 67 27.94 7.86 -23.14
N LEU A 68 28.00 9.20 -23.29
CA LEU A 68 29.08 10.00 -22.71
C LEU A 68 28.98 10.08 -21.18
N ARG A 69 27.75 10.18 -20.65
CA ARG A 69 27.49 10.15 -19.21
C ARG A 69 27.97 8.85 -18.58
N GLU A 70 27.58 7.69 -19.11
CA GLU A 70 28.04 6.39 -18.57
C GLU A 70 29.54 6.12 -18.86
N PHE A 71 30.13 6.69 -19.91
CA PHE A 71 31.57 6.59 -20.17
C PHE A 71 32.41 7.39 -19.17
N THR A 72 31.94 8.57 -18.75
CA THR A 72 32.65 9.48 -17.82
C THR A 72 32.39 9.18 -16.35
N LYS A 73 31.30 8.47 -16.03
CA LYS A 73 30.92 8.02 -14.69
C LYS A 73 31.92 7.03 -14.10
N ALA A 74 32.50 7.37 -12.95
CA ALA A 74 33.42 6.52 -12.21
C ALA A 74 33.22 6.65 -10.69
N THR A 75 33.29 5.52 -9.98
CA THR A 75 33.36 5.49 -8.50
C THR A 75 34.78 5.25 -8.00
N ASN A 76 35.63 4.63 -8.82
CA ASN A 76 36.99 4.22 -8.48
C ASN A 76 37.89 4.44 -9.69
N ILE A 77 39.02 5.13 -9.49
CA ILE A 77 40.02 5.38 -10.54
C ILE A 77 41.30 4.63 -10.18
N ARG A 78 41.84 3.89 -11.17
CA ARG A 78 43.03 3.05 -10.99
C ARG A 78 44.06 3.36 -12.07
N LEU A 79 45.17 3.94 -11.66
CA LEU A 79 46.35 4.10 -12.51
C LEU A 79 47.17 2.78 -12.48
N ARG A 80 47.60 2.30 -13.65
CA ARG A 80 48.42 1.07 -13.77
C ARG A 80 49.63 1.32 -14.65
N PHE A 81 50.80 1.44 -14.04
CA PHE A 81 52.06 1.62 -14.73
C PHE A 81 52.67 0.26 -15.11
N LEU A 82 52.86 0.02 -16.41
CA LEU A 82 53.29 -1.28 -16.93
C LEU A 82 54.80 -1.38 -17.21
N ARG A 83 55.40 -0.31 -17.75
CA ARG A 83 56.80 -0.29 -18.18
C ARG A 83 57.47 1.05 -17.88
N THR A 84 58.57 1.04 -17.14
CA THR A 84 59.45 2.22 -16.99
C THR A 84 60.27 2.41 -18.26
N ASN A 85 60.31 3.65 -18.74
CA ASN A 85 61.18 4.06 -19.84
C ASN A 85 62.67 3.78 -19.52
N THR A 86 63.47 3.52 -20.54
CA THR A 86 64.88 3.14 -20.42
C THR A 86 65.73 3.78 -21.50
N LEU A 87 66.90 4.29 -21.11
CA LEU A 87 67.93 4.68 -22.08
C LEU A 87 68.51 3.42 -22.74
N LEU A 88 68.83 3.51 -24.04
CA LEU A 88 69.17 2.35 -24.89
C LEU A 88 70.27 1.45 -24.31
N GLY A 89 71.32 2.05 -23.75
CA GLY A 89 72.46 1.34 -23.14
C GLY A 89 72.15 0.56 -21.86
N HIS A 90 70.98 0.74 -21.25
CA HIS A 90 70.59 0.06 -20.00
C HIS A 90 69.58 -1.08 -20.21
N LEU A 91 69.14 -1.34 -21.44
CA LEU A 91 68.14 -2.37 -21.75
C LEU A 91 68.59 -3.79 -21.35
N ILE A 92 69.84 -4.14 -21.67
CA ILE A 92 70.41 -5.48 -21.41
C ILE A 92 70.56 -5.72 -19.91
N SER A 93 71.19 -4.79 -19.18
CA SER A 93 71.39 -4.88 -17.73
C SER A 93 70.06 -4.90 -16.96
N LYS A 94 69.02 -4.20 -17.45
CA LYS A 94 67.68 -4.26 -16.86
C LYS A 94 67.00 -5.62 -17.10
N ALA A 95 67.17 -6.21 -18.29
CA ALA A 95 66.67 -7.56 -18.58
C ALA A 95 67.36 -8.63 -17.70
N GLN A 96 68.65 -8.46 -17.43
CA GLN A 96 69.44 -9.29 -16.50
C GLN A 96 69.19 -8.97 -15.01
N ARG A 97 68.30 -8.02 -14.70
CA ARG A 97 67.94 -7.58 -13.34
C ARG A 97 69.12 -7.07 -12.49
N ASP A 98 70.10 -6.43 -13.12
CA ASP A 98 71.24 -5.83 -12.42
C ASP A 98 70.75 -4.81 -11.35
N PRO A 99 71.11 -4.97 -10.06
CA PRO A 99 70.65 -4.08 -8.99
C PRO A 99 71.16 -2.63 -9.12
N THR A 100 72.28 -2.40 -9.81
CA THR A 100 72.85 -1.05 -10.03
C THR A 100 72.06 -0.24 -11.07
N VAL A 101 71.40 -0.92 -12.00
CA VAL A 101 70.61 -0.33 -13.08
C VAL A 101 69.12 -0.32 -12.74
N THR A 102 68.59 -1.42 -12.20
CA THR A 102 67.15 -1.53 -11.83
C THR A 102 66.74 -0.52 -10.77
N ARG A 103 67.59 -0.22 -9.77
CA ARG A 103 67.34 0.83 -8.76
C ARG A 103 67.16 2.23 -9.33
N ARG A 104 67.61 2.51 -10.57
CA ARG A 104 67.47 3.82 -11.23
C ARG A 104 66.14 4.00 -11.95
N TYR A 105 65.35 2.95 -12.12
CA TYR A 105 64.11 2.95 -12.92
C TYR A 105 62.88 2.67 -12.06
N TYR A 106 62.42 3.69 -11.36
CA TYR A 106 61.19 3.70 -10.57
C TYR A 106 60.15 4.66 -11.17
N TYR A 107 58.90 4.58 -10.73
CA TYR A 107 57.91 5.63 -10.97
C TYR A 107 57.85 6.53 -9.74
N SER A 108 57.77 7.84 -9.96
CA SER A 108 57.50 8.83 -8.93
C SER A 108 56.39 9.74 -9.44
N ILE A 109 55.43 10.06 -8.57
CA ILE A 109 54.30 10.92 -8.86
C ILE A 109 54.27 11.98 -7.77
N LYS A 110 54.34 13.26 -8.18
CA LYS A 110 54.38 14.39 -7.26
C LYS A 110 52.99 14.75 -6.74
N ASP A 111 51.99 14.73 -7.62
CA ASP A 111 50.61 15.08 -7.33
C ASP A 111 49.65 14.32 -8.28
N ILE A 112 48.40 14.16 -7.87
CA ILE A 112 47.31 13.59 -8.68
C ILE A 112 46.05 14.42 -8.46
N SER A 113 45.70 15.26 -9.45
CA SER A 113 44.43 15.97 -9.48
C SER A 113 43.41 15.24 -10.36
N ILE A 114 42.17 15.11 -9.88
CA ILE A 114 41.06 14.47 -10.59
C ILE A 114 39.86 15.42 -10.53
N GLY A 115 39.59 16.10 -11.64
CA GLY A 115 38.39 16.93 -11.80
C GLY A 115 37.15 16.09 -12.06
N GLY A 116 36.03 16.44 -11.42
CA GLY A 116 34.74 15.76 -11.59
C GLY A 116 33.61 16.52 -10.91
N GLN A 117 32.38 16.02 -11.07
CA GLN A 117 31.18 16.53 -10.41
C GLN A 117 30.39 15.35 -9.84
N CYS A 118 29.71 15.56 -8.71
CA CYS A 118 28.83 14.56 -8.13
C CYS A 118 27.58 14.35 -9.00
N VAL A 119 27.17 13.10 -9.18
CA VAL A 119 26.00 12.75 -9.99
C VAL A 119 24.75 12.83 -9.13
N CYS A 120 24.17 14.03 -9.00
CA CYS A 120 22.98 14.30 -8.19
C CYS A 120 21.69 14.47 -9.02
N ASN A 121 21.70 14.01 -10.27
CA ASN A 121 20.57 14.10 -11.23
C ASN A 121 19.96 15.51 -11.41
N GLY A 122 20.71 16.57 -11.06
CA GLY A 122 20.24 17.96 -11.10
C GLY A 122 19.35 18.38 -9.92
N HIS A 123 19.22 17.54 -8.88
CA HIS A 123 18.46 17.86 -7.66
C HIS A 123 19.35 18.17 -6.45
N ALA A 124 20.66 18.38 -6.62
CA ALA A 124 21.51 18.94 -5.58
C ALA A 124 22.62 19.80 -6.19
N GLU A 125 22.93 20.92 -5.53
CA GLU A 125 24.07 21.78 -5.84
C GLU A 125 25.35 21.31 -5.14
N VAL A 126 25.21 20.70 -3.96
CA VAL A 126 26.32 20.30 -3.08
C VAL A 126 26.30 18.79 -2.84
N CYS A 127 27.48 18.18 -2.74
CA CYS A 127 27.67 16.84 -2.20
C CYS A 127 28.71 16.88 -1.09
N ASN A 128 28.45 16.20 0.03
CA ASN A 128 29.28 16.26 1.23
C ASN A 128 29.63 14.84 1.74
N ILE A 129 30.48 14.80 2.77
CA ILE A 129 30.97 13.57 3.43
C ILE A 129 30.43 13.49 4.88
N ASN A 130 29.35 14.22 5.19
CA ASN A 130 28.82 14.42 6.55
C ASN A 130 27.89 13.28 6.97
N ASN A 131 28.30 12.03 6.73
CA ASN A 131 27.59 10.82 7.13
C ASN A 131 28.52 9.86 7.91
N PRO A 132 27.98 8.90 8.67
CA PRO A 132 28.80 7.99 9.50
C PRO A 132 29.79 7.15 8.70
N GLU A 133 29.45 6.86 7.44
CA GLU A 133 30.22 6.02 6.51
C GLU A 133 31.37 6.78 5.81
N LYS A 134 31.40 8.11 5.94
CA LYS A 134 32.30 9.02 5.22
C LYS A 134 32.29 8.82 3.70
N LEU A 135 31.08 8.63 3.14
CA LEU A 135 30.85 8.52 1.70
C LEU A 135 30.33 9.85 1.13
N PHE A 136 30.69 10.18 -0.11
CA PHE A 136 30.11 11.33 -0.81
C PHE A 136 28.62 11.10 -1.09
N ARG A 137 27.76 11.95 -0.53
CA ARG A 137 26.30 11.94 -0.70
C ARG A 137 25.82 13.31 -1.18
N CYS A 138 24.84 13.34 -2.09
CA CYS A 138 24.21 14.56 -2.55
C CYS A 138 23.29 15.17 -1.47
N GLU A 139 23.32 16.50 -1.31
CA GLU A 139 22.37 17.25 -0.48
C GLU A 139 21.07 17.47 -1.27
N CYS A 140 20.24 16.42 -1.37
CA CYS A 140 19.07 16.42 -2.25
C CYS A 140 18.01 17.47 -1.88
N GLN A 141 17.54 18.16 -2.92
CA GLN A 141 16.48 19.16 -2.94
C GLN A 141 15.29 18.62 -3.76
N HIS A 142 14.33 19.47 -4.12
CA HIS A 142 13.18 19.09 -4.99
C HIS A 142 12.37 17.88 -4.48
N HIS A 143 12.37 17.65 -3.16
CA HIS A 143 11.80 16.48 -2.48
C HIS A 143 12.28 15.11 -3.03
N THR A 144 13.53 15.08 -3.51
CA THR A 144 14.23 13.86 -3.92
C THR A 144 15.10 13.31 -2.78
N CYS A 145 15.29 11.99 -2.79
CA CYS A 145 15.99 11.24 -1.76
C CYS A 145 16.88 10.17 -2.40
N GLY A 146 17.85 9.62 -1.65
CA GLY A 146 18.85 8.67 -2.15
C GLY A 146 20.26 9.26 -2.18
N GLU A 147 21.27 8.45 -2.51
CA GLU A 147 22.68 8.90 -2.53
C GLU A 147 22.94 9.94 -3.64
N THR A 148 22.22 9.76 -4.76
CA THR A 148 22.33 10.51 -6.02
C THR A 148 21.04 11.23 -6.40
N CYS A 149 20.10 11.36 -5.45
CA CYS A 149 18.78 11.97 -5.67
C CYS A 149 17.98 11.27 -6.79
N ASP A 150 18.01 9.93 -6.80
CA ASP A 150 17.51 9.05 -7.86
C ASP A 150 16.05 8.58 -7.68
N ARG A 151 15.39 9.04 -6.61
CA ARG A 151 13.99 8.75 -6.30
C ARG A 151 13.33 9.91 -5.55
N CYS A 152 12.00 9.94 -5.54
CA CYS A 152 11.26 10.84 -4.66
C CYS A 152 11.36 10.39 -3.19
N CYS A 153 11.23 11.34 -2.27
CA CYS A 153 11.12 11.05 -0.84
C CYS A 153 9.77 10.40 -0.49
N THR A 154 9.72 9.74 0.68
CA THR A 154 8.48 9.17 1.23
C THR A 154 7.39 10.24 1.35
N GLY A 155 6.19 9.94 0.86
CA GLY A 155 5.07 10.89 0.77
C GLY A 155 5.08 11.82 -0.45
N TYR A 156 6.12 11.81 -1.29
CA TYR A 156 6.24 12.67 -2.48
C TYR A 156 6.16 11.89 -3.80
N ASN A 157 5.34 10.84 -3.84
CA ASN A 157 5.19 9.96 -5.00
C ASN A 157 3.90 10.25 -5.80
N GLN A 158 3.44 11.51 -5.84
CA GLN A 158 2.24 11.87 -6.62
C GLN A 158 2.47 11.71 -8.14
N ARG A 159 3.72 11.88 -8.59
CA ARG A 159 4.15 11.68 -9.98
C ARG A 159 5.40 10.83 -10.06
N ARG A 160 5.67 10.29 -11.25
CA ARG A 160 6.92 9.60 -11.57
C ARG A 160 8.13 10.55 -11.44
N TRP A 161 9.13 10.12 -10.66
CA TRP A 161 10.44 10.78 -10.59
C TRP A 161 11.08 10.95 -11.97
N ARG A 162 11.70 12.10 -12.20
CA ARG A 162 12.50 12.41 -13.40
C ARG A 162 13.70 13.28 -12.98
N PRO A 163 14.88 13.11 -13.62
CA PRO A 163 16.03 13.99 -13.38
C PRO A 163 15.69 15.41 -13.81
N ALA A 164 16.21 16.42 -13.10
CA ALA A 164 15.97 17.82 -13.43
C ALA A 164 16.49 18.19 -14.83
N ALA A 165 15.72 19.03 -15.54
CA ALA A 165 16.04 19.60 -16.83
C ALA A 165 16.22 21.12 -16.72
N TRP A 166 16.77 21.73 -17.78
CA TRP A 166 17.12 23.16 -17.80
C TRP A 166 15.91 24.11 -17.71
N GLU A 167 14.73 23.73 -18.19
CA GLU A 167 13.47 24.49 -18.00
C GLU A 167 12.61 23.99 -16.84
N GLN A 168 12.85 22.77 -16.36
CA GLN A 168 11.92 22.05 -15.47
C GLN A 168 12.70 21.32 -14.38
N SER A 169 12.57 21.79 -13.13
CA SER A 169 13.18 21.17 -11.95
C SER A 169 12.75 19.72 -11.73
N HIS A 170 11.59 19.33 -12.28
CA HIS A 170 10.97 18.02 -12.13
C HIS A 170 10.89 17.57 -10.66
N GLU A 171 10.52 18.50 -9.77
CA GLU A 171 10.35 18.21 -8.35
C GLU A 171 9.27 17.17 -8.07
N CYS A 172 9.49 16.43 -6.99
CA CYS A 172 8.56 15.42 -6.54
C CYS A 172 7.38 16.07 -5.80
N GLU A 173 6.16 15.78 -6.27
CA GLU A 173 4.91 16.34 -5.76
C GLU A 173 4.37 15.48 -4.60
N ALA A 174 3.93 16.14 -3.53
CA ALA A 174 3.36 15.49 -2.35
C ALA A 174 2.04 14.77 -2.67
N CYS A 175 1.87 13.57 -2.13
CA CYS A 175 0.61 12.85 -2.20
C CYS A 175 -0.43 13.47 -1.25
N ASN A 176 -1.68 13.57 -1.71
CA ASN A 176 -2.78 13.95 -0.83
C ASN A 176 -3.40 12.70 -0.21
N CYS A 177 -3.17 12.48 1.09
CA CYS A 177 -3.77 11.36 1.82
C CYS A 177 -4.80 11.81 2.87
N HIS A 178 -5.36 13.02 2.71
CA HIS A 178 -6.29 13.67 3.64
C HIS A 178 -5.84 13.65 5.13
N GLY A 179 -4.53 13.55 5.40
CA GLY A 179 -3.99 13.44 6.76
C GLY A 179 -4.07 12.04 7.39
N HIS A 180 -4.64 11.03 6.71
CA HIS A 180 -4.73 9.65 7.22
C HIS A 180 -3.55 8.75 6.84
N ALA A 181 -2.66 9.18 5.94
CA ALA A 181 -1.39 8.50 5.68
C ALA A 181 -0.25 9.50 5.46
N SER A 182 0.97 9.09 5.81
CA SER A 182 2.20 9.88 5.63
C SER A 182 3.08 9.41 4.47
N ASN A 183 2.70 8.30 3.82
CA ASN A 183 3.48 7.71 2.74
C ASN A 183 2.56 7.17 1.63
N CYS A 184 3.11 7.08 0.43
CA CYS A 184 2.43 6.69 -0.79
C CYS A 184 3.43 6.12 -1.80
N TYR A 185 2.95 5.38 -2.79
CA TYR A 185 3.71 5.00 -3.98
C TYR A 185 3.06 5.57 -5.24
N TYR A 186 3.81 5.64 -6.35
CA TYR A 186 3.29 6.06 -7.65
C TYR A 186 2.81 4.85 -8.45
N ASP A 187 1.59 4.91 -8.97
CA ASP A 187 0.97 3.90 -9.83
C ASP A 187 0.56 4.52 -11.19
N PRO A 188 1.08 3.99 -12.33
CA PRO A 188 0.81 4.54 -13.66
C PRO A 188 -0.59 4.18 -14.19
N ASP A 189 -1.29 3.19 -13.63
CA ASP A 189 -2.66 2.85 -14.01
C ASP A 189 -3.65 3.77 -13.29
N VAL A 190 -3.37 4.13 -12.03
CA VAL A 190 -4.12 5.15 -11.27
C VAL A 190 -4.00 6.54 -11.93
N GLU A 191 -2.82 6.90 -12.43
CA GLU A 191 -2.63 8.15 -13.20
C GLU A 191 -3.44 8.13 -14.51
N ARG A 192 -3.46 7.01 -15.23
CA ARG A 192 -4.25 6.86 -16.46
C ARG A 192 -5.76 6.94 -16.21
N GLN A 193 -6.21 6.46 -15.06
CA GLN A 193 -7.61 6.51 -14.63
C GLN A 193 -8.00 7.87 -14.01
N GLN A 194 -7.04 8.79 -13.83
CA GLN A 194 -7.23 10.05 -13.10
C GLN A 194 -7.84 9.84 -11.69
N ALA A 195 -7.45 8.76 -11.02
CA ALA A 195 -8.06 8.34 -9.76
C ALA A 195 -7.33 8.87 -8.50
N SER A 196 -6.17 9.52 -8.66
CA SER A 196 -5.43 10.15 -7.56
C SER A 196 -5.62 11.66 -7.53
N LEU A 197 -6.04 12.17 -6.37
CA LEU A 197 -6.13 13.60 -6.05
C LEU A 197 -4.77 14.13 -5.60
N ASN A 198 -4.39 15.33 -6.06
CA ASN A 198 -3.20 16.03 -5.56
C ASN A 198 -3.53 17.04 -4.44
N THR A 199 -2.50 17.75 -3.94
CA THR A 199 -2.64 18.70 -2.82
C THR A 199 -3.50 19.92 -3.12
N GLN A 200 -3.76 20.21 -4.40
CA GLN A 200 -4.56 21.31 -4.90
C GLN A 200 -6.03 20.91 -5.13
N GLY A 201 -6.41 19.66 -4.82
CA GLY A 201 -7.76 19.14 -5.06
C GLY A 201 -8.04 18.82 -6.53
N ILE A 202 -7.00 18.57 -7.33
CA ILE A 202 -7.12 18.25 -8.76
C ILE A 202 -6.76 16.77 -8.95
N TYR A 203 -7.58 16.04 -9.72
CA TYR A 203 -7.28 14.66 -10.12
C TYR A 203 -6.16 14.62 -11.16
N ALA A 204 -4.92 14.51 -10.68
CA ALA A 204 -3.70 14.58 -11.46
C ALA A 204 -2.56 13.82 -10.76
N GLY A 205 -1.81 13.02 -11.53
CA GLY A 205 -0.81 12.11 -10.98
C GLY A 205 -1.39 10.75 -10.60
N GLY A 206 -0.57 9.90 -10.00
CA GLY A 206 -0.86 8.50 -9.66
C GLY A 206 -0.45 8.11 -8.25
N GLY A 207 -0.43 9.05 -7.31
CA GLY A 207 -0.09 8.75 -5.91
C GLY A 207 -1.16 7.89 -5.24
N VAL A 208 -0.75 6.74 -4.70
CA VAL A 208 -1.60 5.83 -3.92
C VAL A 208 -1.09 5.77 -2.50
N CYS A 209 -1.92 6.20 -1.55
CA CYS A 209 -1.61 6.23 -0.14
C CYS A 209 -1.50 4.81 0.44
N ILE A 210 -0.54 4.60 1.36
CA ILE A 210 -0.34 3.29 2.01
C ILE A 210 -0.59 3.39 3.51
N ASN A 211 -1.15 2.32 4.08
CA ASN A 211 -1.52 2.24 5.50
C ASN A 211 -2.40 3.41 5.94
N CYS A 212 -3.52 3.62 5.22
CA CYS A 212 -4.57 4.56 5.64
C CYS A 212 -5.01 4.28 7.08
N GLN A 213 -4.77 5.25 7.97
CA GLN A 213 -5.14 5.20 9.38
C GLN A 213 -6.60 5.67 9.55
N HIS A 214 -7.03 5.96 10.78
CA HIS A 214 -8.34 6.60 11.02
C HIS A 214 -9.55 5.83 10.44
N ASN A 215 -9.41 4.50 10.29
CA ASN A 215 -10.38 3.62 9.62
C ASN A 215 -10.79 4.08 8.21
N THR A 216 -9.85 4.68 7.46
CA THR A 216 -10.04 5.14 6.08
C THR A 216 -9.50 4.14 5.04
N ALA A 217 -9.95 4.30 3.80
CA ALA A 217 -9.57 3.50 2.63
C ALA A 217 -9.71 4.33 1.35
N GLY A 218 -9.30 3.79 0.20
CA GLY A 218 -9.29 4.50 -1.09
C GLY A 218 -7.88 4.90 -1.53
N VAL A 219 -7.78 5.55 -2.70
CA VAL A 219 -6.48 5.95 -3.30
C VAL A 219 -5.81 7.05 -2.48
N ASN A 220 -6.62 7.97 -1.96
CA ASN A 220 -6.22 9.15 -1.19
C ASN A 220 -6.64 9.03 0.28
N CYS A 221 -7.02 7.84 0.75
CA CYS A 221 -7.68 7.60 2.05
C CYS A 221 -9.01 8.39 2.21
N GLU A 222 -9.72 8.62 1.11
CA GLU A 222 -10.91 9.48 1.04
C GLU A 222 -12.21 8.79 1.48
N GLN A 223 -12.24 7.47 1.53
CA GLN A 223 -13.40 6.65 1.90
C GLN A 223 -13.22 6.05 3.30
N CYS A 224 -14.27 5.51 3.90
CA CYS A 224 -14.13 4.69 5.11
C CYS A 224 -13.85 3.23 4.75
N ALA A 225 -13.08 2.55 5.59
CA ALA A 225 -12.81 1.13 5.49
C ALA A 225 -14.11 0.31 5.66
N LYS A 226 -14.10 -0.95 5.19
CA LYS A 226 -15.26 -1.85 5.33
C LYS A 226 -15.65 -1.99 6.81
N GLY A 227 -16.94 -1.79 7.10
CA GLY A 227 -17.46 -1.78 8.48
C GLY A 227 -17.47 -0.41 9.15
N TYR A 228 -17.07 0.66 8.44
CA TYR A 228 -17.13 2.04 8.90
C TYR A 228 -17.86 2.94 7.90
N TYR A 229 -18.45 4.04 8.39
CA TYR A 229 -19.04 5.08 7.56
C TYR A 229 -18.70 6.49 8.05
N ARG A 230 -18.70 7.45 7.12
CA ARG A 230 -18.57 8.88 7.42
C ARG A 230 -19.96 9.51 7.46
N PRO A 231 -20.42 10.09 8.59
CA PRO A 231 -21.71 10.78 8.65
C PRO A 231 -21.78 12.01 7.74
N TYR A 232 -22.98 12.38 7.28
CA TYR A 232 -23.16 13.59 6.47
C TYR A 232 -22.70 14.86 7.22
N GLY A 233 -21.95 15.72 6.52
CA GLY A 233 -21.40 16.97 7.07
C GLY A 233 -20.07 16.83 7.80
N VAL A 234 -19.59 15.61 8.05
CA VAL A 234 -18.23 15.38 8.57
C VAL A 234 -17.24 15.49 7.41
N PRO A 235 -16.15 16.29 7.52
CA PRO A 235 -15.21 16.48 6.43
C PRO A 235 -14.30 15.25 6.26
N VAL A 236 -13.70 15.11 5.08
CA VAL A 236 -12.96 13.90 4.71
C VAL A 236 -11.75 13.67 5.60
N ASP A 237 -11.03 14.75 5.92
CA ASP A 237 -9.78 14.84 6.70
C ASP A 237 -9.96 14.70 8.22
N ALA A 238 -11.19 14.55 8.73
CA ALA A 238 -11.45 14.38 10.15
C ALA A 238 -10.84 13.05 10.67
N PRO A 239 -9.91 13.08 11.66
CA PRO A 239 -9.26 11.87 12.18
C PRO A 239 -10.23 10.83 12.77
N ASP A 240 -11.32 11.28 13.38
CA ASP A 240 -12.39 10.43 13.93
C ASP A 240 -13.63 10.42 13.04
N GLY A 241 -13.48 10.76 11.75
CA GLY A 241 -14.61 10.95 10.83
C GLY A 241 -15.28 9.65 10.37
N CYS A 242 -14.57 8.53 10.41
CA CYS A 242 -15.09 7.20 10.08
C CYS A 242 -15.47 6.45 11.35
N ILE A 243 -16.77 6.31 11.60
CA ILE A 243 -17.33 5.62 12.77
C ILE A 243 -17.85 4.22 12.40
N PRO A 244 -17.79 3.24 13.32
CA PRO A 244 -18.16 1.85 13.01
C PRO A 244 -19.67 1.73 12.70
N CYS A 245 -20.01 0.86 11.75
CA CYS A 245 -21.38 0.45 11.48
C CYS A 245 -21.96 -0.30 12.70
N SER A 246 -23.22 -0.04 13.05
CA SER A 246 -23.94 -0.78 14.12
C SER A 246 -24.59 -2.09 13.64
N CYS A 247 -24.18 -2.59 12.46
CA CYS A 247 -24.78 -3.75 11.81
C CYS A 247 -24.25 -5.07 12.36
N ASP A 248 -25.08 -6.11 12.29
CA ASP A 248 -24.62 -7.48 12.46
C ASP A 248 -23.62 -7.87 11.35
N PRO A 249 -22.39 -8.30 11.69
CA PRO A 249 -21.34 -8.58 10.71
C PRO A 249 -21.56 -9.88 9.90
N GLU A 250 -22.35 -10.82 10.43
CA GLU A 250 -22.69 -12.07 9.74
C GLU A 250 -23.93 -11.88 8.84
N HIS A 251 -24.85 -10.99 9.22
CA HIS A 251 -26.14 -10.79 8.55
C HIS A 251 -26.21 -9.53 7.65
N ALA A 252 -25.18 -8.68 7.64
CA ALA A 252 -25.06 -7.51 6.75
C ALA A 252 -23.83 -7.58 5.84
N ASP A 253 -23.87 -6.89 4.71
CA ASP A 253 -22.71 -6.72 3.81
C ASP A 253 -21.88 -5.45 4.11
N GLY A 254 -22.48 -4.51 4.87
CA GLY A 254 -21.88 -3.25 5.31
C GLY A 254 -22.96 -2.23 5.72
N CYS A 255 -22.58 -0.96 5.83
CA CYS A 255 -23.53 0.15 5.99
C CYS A 255 -23.33 1.27 4.96
N GLU A 256 -24.42 1.99 4.71
CA GLU A 256 -24.54 3.11 3.77
C GLU A 256 -23.71 4.31 4.25
N GLN A 257 -22.87 4.86 3.37
CA GLN A 257 -22.10 6.07 3.69
C GLN A 257 -23.03 7.27 3.92
N GLY A 258 -22.68 8.13 4.87
CA GLY A 258 -23.52 9.26 5.28
C GLY A 258 -24.60 8.91 6.31
N SER A 259 -25.41 7.88 6.05
CA SER A 259 -26.56 7.52 6.90
C SER A 259 -26.22 6.48 7.99
N GLY A 260 -25.25 5.59 7.76
CA GLY A 260 -24.94 4.46 8.64
C GLY A 260 -25.93 3.30 8.57
N ARG A 261 -26.94 3.35 7.70
CA ARG A 261 -27.99 2.33 7.58
C ARG A 261 -27.45 1.03 7.03
N CYS A 262 -27.83 -0.10 7.63
CA CYS A 262 -27.29 -1.40 7.28
C CYS A 262 -27.83 -1.95 5.96
N HIS A 263 -26.94 -2.57 5.18
CA HIS A 263 -27.29 -3.35 3.99
C HIS A 263 -27.41 -4.82 4.38
N CYS A 264 -28.63 -5.23 4.76
CA CYS A 264 -28.90 -6.61 5.19
C CYS A 264 -28.83 -7.60 4.02
N LYS A 265 -28.24 -8.76 4.30
CA LYS A 265 -28.21 -9.88 3.37
C LYS A 265 -29.63 -10.39 3.08
N PRO A 266 -29.85 -11.09 1.94
CA PRO A 266 -31.12 -11.72 1.66
C PRO A 266 -31.60 -12.58 2.84
N ASN A 267 -32.92 -12.56 3.10
CA ASN A 267 -33.59 -13.22 4.23
C ASN A 267 -33.45 -12.50 5.59
N PHE A 268 -32.66 -11.42 5.70
CA PHE A 268 -32.48 -10.63 6.94
C PHE A 268 -33.10 -9.22 6.81
N HIS A 269 -33.46 -8.62 7.94
CA HIS A 269 -34.12 -7.32 8.05
C HIS A 269 -33.91 -6.72 9.46
N GLY A 270 -34.33 -5.48 9.66
CA GLY A 270 -34.09 -4.71 10.88
C GLY A 270 -33.10 -3.58 10.61
N ASP A 271 -33.00 -2.62 11.53
CA ASP A 271 -32.12 -1.46 11.35
C ASP A 271 -30.64 -1.87 11.38
N ASN A 272 -30.32 -2.94 12.13
CA ASN A 272 -29.00 -3.53 12.30
C ASN A 272 -28.92 -4.96 11.72
N CYS A 273 -29.91 -5.39 10.94
CA CYS A 273 -30.05 -6.74 10.38
C CYS A 273 -30.27 -7.88 11.41
N GLU A 274 -30.84 -7.51 12.56
CA GLU A 274 -31.04 -8.37 13.74
C GLU A 274 -32.34 -9.20 13.72
N LYS A 275 -33.07 -9.23 12.60
CA LYS A 275 -34.34 -9.95 12.42
C LYS A 275 -34.36 -10.71 11.09
N CYS A 276 -35.23 -11.71 10.97
CA CYS A 276 -35.52 -12.30 9.67
C CYS A 276 -36.45 -11.40 8.84
N ALA A 277 -36.27 -11.40 7.53
CA ALA A 277 -37.16 -10.75 6.58
C ALA A 277 -38.55 -11.42 6.53
N ILE A 278 -39.53 -10.70 5.99
CA ILE A 278 -40.91 -11.18 5.87
C ILE A 278 -40.94 -12.49 5.05
N GLY A 279 -41.53 -13.55 5.62
CA GLY A 279 -41.58 -14.89 5.02
C GLY A 279 -40.46 -15.85 5.45
N TYR A 280 -39.55 -15.40 6.33
CA TYR A 280 -38.44 -16.17 6.86
C TYR A 280 -38.50 -16.26 8.39
N TYR A 281 -37.98 -17.34 8.98
CA TYR A 281 -38.06 -17.63 10.41
C TYR A 281 -36.80 -18.33 10.95
N ASN A 282 -36.68 -18.46 12.27
CA ASN A 282 -35.56 -19.11 12.97
C ASN A 282 -34.20 -18.36 12.80
N PHE A 283 -34.10 -17.13 13.34
CA PHE A 283 -32.83 -16.40 13.47
C PHE A 283 -31.85 -17.20 14.36
N PRO A 284 -30.54 -17.27 14.05
CA PRO A 284 -29.80 -16.54 13.00
C PRO A 284 -29.86 -17.15 11.60
N PHE A 285 -30.53 -18.29 11.40
CA PHE A 285 -30.50 -19.01 10.12
C PHE A 285 -31.48 -18.47 9.07
N CYS A 286 -32.57 -17.81 9.51
CA CYS A 286 -33.59 -17.19 8.66
C CYS A 286 -33.98 -18.02 7.44
N LEU A 287 -34.58 -19.19 7.72
CA LEU A 287 -35.05 -20.15 6.74
C LEU A 287 -36.38 -19.70 6.14
N ARG A 288 -36.58 -19.92 4.84
CA ARG A 288 -37.86 -19.64 4.18
C ARG A 288 -38.89 -20.67 4.64
N ILE A 289 -40.14 -20.26 4.84
CA ILE A 289 -41.25 -21.23 4.93
C ILE A 289 -41.30 -22.00 3.61
N PRO A 290 -41.20 -23.35 3.62
CA PRO A 290 -41.51 -24.14 2.44
C PRO A 290 -43.01 -24.00 2.18
N ILE A 291 -43.36 -23.09 1.27
CA ILE A 291 -44.60 -23.23 0.52
C ILE A 291 -44.38 -24.50 -0.31
N PHE A 292 -44.78 -25.65 0.23
CA PHE A 292 -44.86 -26.85 -0.58
C PHE A 292 -45.89 -26.56 -1.68
N PRO A 293 -45.51 -26.46 -2.96
CA PRO A 293 -46.50 -26.74 -3.99
C PRO A 293 -46.98 -28.16 -3.70
N VAL A 294 -48.29 -28.40 -3.77
CA VAL A 294 -48.81 -29.77 -3.71
C VAL A 294 -48.32 -30.48 -4.96
N SER A 295 -47.15 -31.13 -4.85
CA SER A 295 -46.61 -32.00 -5.87
C SER A 295 -47.48 -33.24 -5.92
N THR A 296 -48.54 -33.16 -6.73
CA THR A 296 -49.27 -34.34 -7.20
C THR A 296 -48.23 -35.32 -7.77
N PRO A 297 -48.13 -36.55 -7.25
CA PRO A 297 -47.12 -37.48 -7.74
C PRO A 297 -47.48 -37.90 -9.17
N SER A 298 -46.74 -37.41 -10.16
CA SER A 298 -46.73 -37.97 -11.51
C SER A 298 -46.03 -39.33 -11.46
N SER A 299 -46.72 -40.37 -11.92
CA SER A 299 -46.41 -41.76 -11.64
C SER A 299 -45.35 -42.38 -12.58
N GLU A 300 -44.20 -41.73 -12.76
CA GLU A 300 -43.07 -42.26 -13.56
C GLU A 300 -41.71 -41.89 -12.92
N ASP A 301 -41.33 -42.59 -11.84
CA ASP A 301 -40.18 -43.53 -11.84
C ASP A 301 -39.85 -44.08 -10.43
N PRO A 302 -39.31 -45.31 -10.30
CA PRO A 302 -39.09 -45.98 -9.02
C PRO A 302 -37.66 -45.82 -8.44
N VAL A 303 -37.48 -46.33 -7.21
CA VAL A 303 -36.20 -46.51 -6.48
C VAL A 303 -35.67 -45.30 -5.70
N ALA A 304 -36.34 -45.03 -4.57
CA ALA A 304 -35.67 -44.72 -3.30
C ALA A 304 -36.36 -45.52 -2.19
N GLY A 305 -35.61 -46.04 -1.22
CA GLY A 305 -36.05 -47.13 -0.34
C GLY A 305 -37.22 -46.80 0.60
N ASP A 306 -37.77 -47.86 1.22
CA ASP A 306 -38.94 -47.85 2.10
C ASP A 306 -38.91 -46.77 3.19
N ILE A 307 -39.39 -45.56 2.87
CA ILE A 307 -39.93 -44.67 3.88
C ILE A 307 -41.21 -45.33 4.36
N LYS A 308 -41.12 -46.05 5.47
CA LYS A 308 -42.25 -46.63 6.17
C LYS A 308 -43.07 -45.51 6.81
N GLY A 309 -43.77 -44.75 5.97
CA GLY A 309 -44.73 -43.75 6.38
C GLY A 309 -45.79 -44.39 7.25
N CYS A 310 -46.18 -43.68 8.31
CA CYS A 310 -47.22 -44.13 9.21
C CYS A 310 -48.56 -44.03 8.49
N ASP A 311 -49.28 -45.15 8.39
CA ASP A 311 -50.51 -45.25 7.62
C ASP A 311 -51.69 -44.62 8.39
N CYS A 312 -51.65 -43.31 8.58
CA CYS A 312 -52.59 -42.54 9.39
C CYS A 312 -53.57 -41.74 8.53
N ASN A 313 -54.80 -41.57 9.02
CA ASN A 313 -55.79 -40.69 8.41
C ASN A 313 -55.46 -39.23 8.74
N LEU A 314 -55.10 -38.44 7.71
CA LEU A 314 -54.61 -37.07 7.83
C LEU A 314 -55.60 -36.10 8.51
N GLU A 315 -56.90 -36.35 8.37
CA GLU A 315 -57.94 -35.54 9.00
C GLU A 315 -58.00 -35.74 10.53
N GLY A 316 -57.61 -36.92 11.02
CA GLY A 316 -57.73 -37.30 12.43
C GLY A 316 -56.44 -37.20 13.25
N VAL A 317 -55.29 -36.89 12.63
CA VAL A 317 -53.98 -36.78 13.32
C VAL A 317 -53.55 -35.34 13.61
N LEU A 318 -52.83 -35.17 14.71
CA LEU A 318 -52.11 -33.94 15.05
C LEU A 318 -51.04 -33.58 13.98
N PRO A 319 -50.52 -32.35 13.95
CA PRO A 319 -49.52 -31.91 12.96
C PRO A 319 -48.27 -32.80 12.86
N GLU A 320 -47.91 -33.49 13.93
CA GLU A 320 -46.76 -34.40 13.99
C GLU A 320 -47.06 -35.83 13.49
N ILE A 321 -48.29 -36.12 13.03
CA ILE A 321 -48.79 -37.35 12.39
C ILE A 321 -48.58 -38.65 13.18
N CYS A 322 -47.35 -39.07 13.46
CA CYS A 322 -47.01 -40.27 14.20
C CYS A 322 -45.75 -40.12 15.05
N ASP A 323 -45.64 -40.95 16.09
CA ASP A 323 -44.43 -41.03 16.91
C ASP A 323 -43.27 -41.75 16.21
N ALA A 324 -42.07 -41.69 16.80
CA ALA A 324 -40.86 -42.35 16.29
C ALA A 324 -40.95 -43.90 16.20
N HIS A 325 -42.03 -44.51 16.71
CA HIS A 325 -42.31 -45.94 16.60
C HIS A 325 -43.37 -46.27 15.52
N GLY A 326 -43.85 -45.25 14.80
CA GLY A 326 -44.81 -45.39 13.71
C GLY A 326 -46.27 -45.36 14.14
N ARG A 327 -46.60 -44.95 15.38
CA ARG A 327 -47.98 -44.93 15.90
C ARG A 327 -48.63 -43.57 15.69
N CYS A 328 -49.83 -43.56 15.13
CA CYS A 328 -50.56 -42.33 14.80
C CYS A 328 -50.94 -41.51 16.04
N LEU A 329 -50.73 -40.20 15.98
CA LEU A 329 -50.99 -39.25 17.07
C LEU A 329 -52.35 -38.57 16.86
N CYS A 330 -53.42 -39.19 17.38
CA CYS A 330 -54.79 -38.73 17.12
C CYS A 330 -55.13 -37.40 17.80
N ARG A 331 -55.96 -36.59 17.13
CA ARG A 331 -56.53 -35.36 17.70
C ARG A 331 -57.52 -35.68 18.84
N PRO A 332 -57.77 -34.74 19.77
CA PRO A 332 -58.83 -34.89 20.77
C PRO A 332 -60.18 -35.21 20.11
N GLY A 333 -60.91 -36.18 20.66
CA GLY A 333 -62.18 -36.67 20.10
C GLY A 333 -62.04 -37.75 19.01
N VAL A 334 -60.82 -38.06 18.57
CA VAL A 334 -60.52 -39.14 17.60
C VAL A 334 -59.79 -40.29 18.31
N GLU A 335 -60.00 -41.53 17.84
CA GLU A 335 -59.29 -42.74 18.27
C GLU A 335 -59.04 -43.72 17.10
N GLY A 336 -58.56 -44.92 17.43
CA GLY A 336 -58.19 -45.96 16.46
C GLY A 336 -56.71 -45.91 16.05
N PRO A 337 -56.13 -47.04 15.59
CA PRO A 337 -54.71 -47.16 15.28
C PRO A 337 -54.26 -46.28 14.11
N ARG A 338 -55.21 -45.86 13.26
CA ARG A 338 -54.99 -44.94 12.13
C ARG A 338 -55.61 -43.55 12.35
N CYS A 339 -56.20 -43.29 13.52
CA CYS A 339 -56.96 -42.06 13.81
C CYS A 339 -58.10 -41.79 12.81
N ASP A 340 -58.83 -42.84 12.43
CA ASP A 340 -59.87 -42.83 11.41
C ASP A 340 -61.30 -42.93 11.97
N THR A 341 -61.44 -43.00 13.29
CA THR A 341 -62.70 -43.24 13.99
C THR A 341 -62.88 -42.25 15.14
N CYS A 342 -64.12 -41.78 15.37
CA CYS A 342 -64.39 -40.90 16.51
C CYS A 342 -64.32 -41.69 17.81
N ARG A 343 -63.83 -41.03 18.87
CA ARG A 343 -63.77 -41.62 20.20
C ARG A 343 -65.17 -41.94 20.71
N SER A 344 -65.31 -43.06 21.40
CA SER A 344 -66.55 -43.49 22.05
C SER A 344 -67.28 -42.32 22.76
N GLY A 345 -68.47 -41.96 22.26
CA GLY A 345 -69.25 -40.79 22.72
C GLY A 345 -69.25 -39.57 21.77
N PHE A 346 -68.40 -39.58 20.75
CA PHE A 346 -68.31 -38.58 19.68
C PHE A 346 -68.78 -39.16 18.34
N TYR A 347 -69.33 -38.33 17.46
CA TYR A 347 -69.91 -38.74 16.17
C TYR A 347 -69.56 -37.77 15.02
N SER A 348 -69.77 -38.19 13.77
CA SER A 348 -69.44 -37.43 12.55
C SER A 348 -67.95 -37.18 12.31
N PHE A 349 -67.20 -38.23 11.95
CA PHE A 349 -65.80 -38.11 11.48
C PHE A 349 -65.74 -37.25 10.19
N PRO A 350 -64.71 -36.40 10.00
CA PRO A 350 -63.54 -36.18 10.85
C PRO A 350 -63.72 -35.18 12.00
N ILE A 351 -64.86 -34.49 12.05
CA ILE A 351 -65.07 -33.39 13.01
C ILE A 351 -65.26 -33.92 14.43
N CYS A 352 -65.78 -35.14 14.57
CA CYS A 352 -65.97 -35.87 15.83
C CYS A 352 -66.55 -34.98 16.94
N GLN A 353 -67.84 -34.67 16.80
CA GLN A 353 -68.60 -33.84 17.71
C GLN A 353 -69.14 -34.68 18.87
N GLY A 354 -68.99 -34.19 20.10
CA GLY A 354 -69.46 -34.85 21.32
C GLY A 354 -70.20 -33.86 22.23
N PRO A 355 -70.86 -34.33 23.30
CA PRO A 355 -71.61 -33.47 24.21
C PRO A 355 -70.69 -32.45 24.88
N SER A 356 -71.03 -31.17 24.76
CA SER A 356 -70.22 -30.05 25.24
C SER A 356 -70.22 -29.94 26.77
N GLU A 357 -69.09 -30.23 27.42
CA GLU A 357 -68.88 -29.78 28.80
C GLU A 357 -68.65 -28.27 28.85
N LYS A 358 -69.41 -27.58 29.71
CA LYS A 358 -69.34 -26.13 29.88
C LYS A 358 -68.14 -25.75 30.73
N VAL A 359 -67.13 -25.13 30.12
CA VAL A 359 -66.06 -24.43 30.86
C VAL A 359 -66.56 -23.02 31.21
N ALA A 360 -66.55 -22.68 32.49
CA ALA A 360 -66.93 -21.35 32.97
C ALA A 360 -65.81 -20.34 32.73
N ILE A 361 -66.15 -19.18 32.14
CA ILE A 361 -65.20 -18.08 31.93
C ILE A 361 -65.22 -17.17 33.15
N TYR A 362 -64.07 -17.01 33.82
CA TYR A 362 -63.85 -15.97 34.82
C TYR A 362 -63.02 -14.83 34.20
N LYS A 363 -63.43 -13.58 34.41
CA LYS A 363 -62.85 -12.39 33.79
C LYS A 363 -62.84 -11.25 34.82
N PRO A 364 -61.69 -10.64 35.15
CA PRO A 364 -61.64 -9.41 35.93
C PRO A 364 -61.68 -8.16 35.04
N GLU A 365 -62.27 -7.09 35.55
CA GLU A 365 -62.48 -5.82 34.84
C GLU A 365 -61.40 -4.76 35.12
N SER A 366 -61.51 -3.63 34.43
CA SER A 366 -60.57 -2.50 34.42
C SER A 366 -61.02 -1.28 35.25
N ARG A 367 -60.05 -0.39 35.55
CA ARG A 367 -60.18 1.06 35.91
C ARG A 367 -60.59 1.42 37.37
N PRO A 368 -60.37 2.68 37.83
CA PRO A 368 -59.80 3.87 37.17
C PRO A 368 -58.65 4.61 37.91
N SER A 369 -58.34 5.81 37.40
CA SER A 369 -57.21 6.75 37.61
C SER A 369 -57.21 7.63 38.88
N ALA A 370 -56.00 7.93 39.41
CA ALA A 370 -55.59 9.13 40.20
C ALA A 370 -54.05 9.11 40.46
N GLU A 371 -53.28 10.18 40.76
CA GLU A 371 -53.36 11.63 40.46
C GLU A 371 -51.99 12.36 40.67
N THR A 372 -51.76 13.44 39.91
CA THR A 372 -51.13 14.77 40.19
C THR A 372 -49.87 15.00 41.08
N GLU A 373 -49.00 15.92 40.61
CA GLU A 373 -47.79 16.60 41.17
C GLU A 373 -47.87 17.20 42.61
N PRO A 374 -46.79 17.72 43.31
CA PRO A 374 -45.64 18.50 42.78
C PRO A 374 -44.25 18.40 43.51
N ALA A 375 -43.39 19.40 43.27
CA ALA A 375 -41.92 19.44 43.50
C ALA A 375 -41.40 20.10 44.81
N SER A 376 -40.11 19.85 45.10
CA SER A 376 -39.16 20.72 45.85
C SER A 376 -37.75 20.09 45.73
N THR A 377 -36.62 20.71 45.36
CA THR A 377 -36.04 22.07 45.46
C THR A 377 -35.30 22.38 46.76
N TRP A 378 -33.96 22.23 46.74
CA TRP A 378 -32.94 22.98 47.50
C TRP A 378 -31.60 22.85 46.72
N ILE A 379 -30.58 23.73 46.74
CA ILE A 379 -30.42 25.21 46.75
C ILE A 379 -28.89 25.47 46.86
N LEU A 380 -28.29 26.23 45.91
CA LEU A 380 -27.10 27.13 46.02
C LEU A 380 -25.74 26.57 46.59
N ASP A 381 -24.53 27.14 46.37
CA ASP A 381 -23.98 28.14 45.43
C ASP A 381 -22.42 28.03 45.31
N PHE A 382 -21.81 28.92 44.53
CA PHE A 382 -20.38 29.05 44.14
C PHE A 382 -19.32 29.40 45.27
N PRO A 383 -18.18 30.12 45.04
CA PRO A 383 -16.86 29.52 44.75
C PRO A 383 -15.65 30.06 45.57
N ALA A 384 -14.57 29.28 45.71
CA ALA A 384 -13.18 29.74 46.01
C ALA A 384 -12.21 28.54 45.86
N SER A 385 -10.87 28.66 45.68
CA SER A 385 -9.96 29.80 45.86
C SER A 385 -8.74 29.70 44.92
N ARG A 386 -7.98 30.79 44.78
CA ARG A 386 -6.69 30.83 44.08
C ARG A 386 -5.54 30.48 45.02
N THR A 387 -4.52 29.80 44.51
CA THR A 387 -3.12 30.03 44.88
C THR A 387 -2.26 29.98 43.62
N GLY A 388 -1.19 30.78 43.56
CA GLY A 388 -0.24 30.75 42.47
C GLY A 388 1.03 31.52 42.80
N GLU A 389 2.14 31.10 42.20
CA GLU A 389 3.45 31.76 42.04
C GLU A 389 3.99 31.22 40.70
N ILE A 390 4.50 31.94 39.70
CA ILE A 390 5.30 33.18 39.56
C ILE A 390 6.83 32.92 39.57
N ASN A 391 7.37 32.83 38.34
CA ASN A 391 8.73 33.19 37.89
C ASN A 391 9.91 32.30 38.36
N PHE A 392 11.01 32.10 37.60
CA PHE A 392 11.79 33.11 36.86
C PHE A 392 12.19 32.76 35.42
N TYR A 393 12.43 33.83 34.66
CA TYR A 393 13.03 33.85 33.32
C TYR A 393 14.56 33.69 33.38
N CYS A 394 15.16 33.21 32.29
CA CYS A 394 16.50 33.63 31.88
C CYS A 394 16.53 33.92 30.38
N LEU A 395 16.89 35.16 30.02
CA LEU A 395 16.94 35.64 28.63
C LEU A 395 18.32 35.42 28.00
N SER A 396 18.29 35.28 26.68
CA SER A 396 19.41 35.17 25.75
C SER A 396 20.43 36.33 25.85
N PRO A 397 21.63 36.18 25.24
CA PRO A 397 22.04 37.25 24.32
C PRO A 397 22.41 36.78 22.91
N LYS A 398 21.88 37.53 21.93
CA LYS A 398 22.34 37.51 20.52
C LYS A 398 23.71 38.20 20.40
N LYS A 399 24.56 37.76 19.44
CA LYS A 399 24.84 38.52 18.19
C LYS A 399 25.99 37.95 17.35
N LYS A 400 25.74 37.88 16.03
CA LYS A 400 26.57 38.32 14.90
C LYS A 400 28.10 38.37 15.07
N LYS A 401 28.80 37.71 14.15
CA LYS A 401 29.29 38.43 12.97
C LYS A 401 29.23 37.55 11.73
#